data_AF-A0A251MYB1-F1
#
_entry.id   AF-A0A251MYB1-F1
#
_cell.length_a   1.000
_cell.length_b   1.000
_cell.length_c   1.000
_cell.angle_alpha   90.00
_cell.angle_beta   90.00
_cell.angle_gamma   90.00
#
_symmetry.space_group_name_H-M   'P 1'
#
loop_
_entity.id
_entity.type
_entity.pdbx_description
1 polymer ?
#
loop_
_entity_poly.entity_id
_entity_poly.type
_entity_poly.pdbx_seq_one_letter_code
_entity_poly.pdbx_strand_id
1 'polypeptide(L)'
;MAIVFIIAAMAISDRGFELLSTTFLFSVLVTLVLYAAGCKSSNRGSSLKPHVTGNLLHDWWFGIQLNPQFMGIDLKFFFVRAGMMGWLFINLSVLVRSIQDGTLSQSMILFQLFCVLYILDYFFHEEYMTSTWDIIAERLGFMLVFGDLVWIPFTFSIQGWWLLSNNVELGTAAVVANCLTFLIGYMVFRGANKQKHVFKKNPKAPIWGRPARVIGGKLLASGYWGIARHCNYLGDLLLALSFSLPCGISSPVPYFYPIYLLILLIRRERRDEARCAEKYKEIWAEYRRLVPWRILPYVY
;
A
#
# COMPACT_ATOMS: atom_id res chain seq x y z
N MET A 1 6.53 19.86 -31.50
CA MET A 1 5.69 19.74 -30.28
C MET A 1 5.64 18.31 -29.76
N ALA A 2 5.25 17.31 -30.56
CA ALA A 2 5.21 15.90 -30.13
C ALA A 2 6.55 15.34 -29.59
N ILE A 3 7.67 15.65 -30.24
CA ILE A 3 9.02 15.20 -29.80
C ILE A 3 9.38 15.74 -28.40
N VAL A 4 9.04 17.00 -28.11
CA VAL A 4 9.31 17.62 -26.79
C VAL A 4 8.48 16.95 -25.69
N PHE A 5 7.22 16.60 -25.99
CA PHE A 5 6.36 15.86 -25.06
C PHE A 5 6.86 14.44 -24.81
N ILE A 6 7.39 13.76 -25.84
CA ILE A 6 7.94 12.40 -25.72
C ILE A 6 9.23 12.40 -24.89
N ILE A 7 10.13 13.36 -25.13
CA ILE A 7 11.36 13.52 -24.32
C ILE A 7 11.01 13.81 -22.85
N ALA A 8 10.02 14.69 -22.60
CA ALA A 8 9.55 14.96 -21.25
C ALA A 8 8.92 13.71 -20.58
N ALA A 9 8.21 12.88 -21.35
CA ALA A 9 7.58 11.66 -20.85
C ALA A 9 8.58 10.54 -20.51
N MET A 10 9.75 10.49 -21.18
CA MET A 10 10.82 9.51 -20.88
C MET A 10 11.85 10.00 -19.87
N ALA A 11 11.77 11.26 -19.43
CA ALA A 11 12.75 11.86 -18.52
C ALA A 11 12.94 11.04 -17.22
N ILE A 12 11.88 10.40 -16.73
CA ILE A 12 11.95 9.55 -15.54
C ILE A 12 12.63 8.21 -15.86
N SER A 13 12.28 7.56 -16.98
CA SER A 13 12.91 6.31 -17.40
C SER A 13 14.42 6.48 -17.63
N ASP A 14 14.84 7.61 -18.19
CA ASP A 14 16.25 7.87 -18.51
C ASP A 14 17.08 8.22 -17.27
N ARG A 15 16.47 8.79 -16.23
CA ARG A 15 17.14 9.30 -15.02
C ARG A 15 16.67 8.64 -13.72
N GLY A 16 16.16 7.41 -13.81
CA GLY A 16 15.52 6.73 -12.68
C GLY A 16 16.40 6.64 -11.42
N PHE A 17 17.69 6.38 -11.58
CA PHE A 17 18.64 6.29 -10.46
C PHE A 17 18.95 7.64 -9.82
N GLU A 18 19.04 8.70 -10.62
CA GLU A 18 19.26 10.07 -10.15
C GLU A 18 18.03 10.56 -9.36
N LEU A 19 16.83 10.22 -9.84
CA LEU A 19 15.58 10.50 -9.15
C LEU A 19 15.44 9.72 -7.85
N LEU A 20 15.82 8.44 -7.83
CA LEU A 20 15.86 7.61 -6.61
C LEU A 20 16.79 8.25 -5.56
N SER A 21 18.02 8.58 -5.95
CA SER A 21 19.03 9.17 -5.08
C SER A 21 18.59 10.53 -4.54
N THR A 22 18.02 11.37 -5.42
CA THR A 22 17.50 12.69 -5.05
C THR A 22 16.33 12.59 -4.07
N THR A 23 15.38 11.69 -4.33
CA THR A 23 14.21 11.48 -3.46
C THR A 23 14.61 10.90 -2.10
N PHE A 24 15.64 10.04 -2.07
CA PHE A 24 16.22 9.54 -0.83
C PHE A 24 16.84 10.67 0.01
N LEU A 25 17.72 11.49 -0.59
CA LEU A 25 18.32 12.64 0.09
C LEU A 25 17.27 13.63 0.57
N PHE A 26 16.26 13.92 -0.25
CA PHE A 26 15.12 14.74 0.15
C PHE A 26 14.40 14.16 1.37
N SER A 27 14.14 12.85 1.40
CA SER A 27 13.49 12.17 2.53
C SER A 27 14.30 12.30 3.82
N VAL A 28 15.63 12.19 3.75
CA VAL A 28 16.52 12.44 4.90
C VAL A 28 16.43 13.90 5.35
N LEU A 29 16.57 14.85 4.42
CA LEU A 29 16.57 16.28 4.75
C LEU A 29 15.24 16.75 5.34
N VAL A 30 14.12 16.39 4.72
CA VAL A 30 12.79 16.83 5.18
C VAL A 30 12.47 16.26 6.55
N THR A 31 12.89 15.04 6.87
CA THR A 31 12.63 14.41 8.17
C THR A 31 13.52 14.99 9.28
N LEU A 32 14.74 15.42 8.96
CA LEU A 32 15.57 16.20 9.88
C LEU A 32 14.94 17.57 10.17
N VAL A 33 14.39 18.24 9.14
CA VAL A 33 13.65 19.50 9.32
C VAL A 33 12.40 19.30 10.17
N LEU A 34 11.63 18.23 9.92
CA LEU A 34 10.44 17.88 10.71
C LEU A 34 10.80 17.62 12.18
N TYR A 35 11.89 16.90 12.44
CA TYR A 35 12.37 16.67 13.80
C TYR A 35 12.77 17.99 14.49
N ALA A 36 13.57 18.84 13.83
CA ALA A 36 13.99 20.11 14.38
C ALA A 36 12.80 21.07 14.63
N ALA A 37 11.84 21.12 13.71
CA ALA A 37 10.61 21.91 13.84
C ALA A 37 9.72 21.38 14.97
N GLY A 38 9.58 20.06 15.10
CA GLY A 38 8.82 19.44 16.17
C GLY A 38 9.42 19.68 17.55
N CYS A 39 10.76 19.62 17.69
CA CYS A 39 11.45 19.94 18.94
C CYS A 39 11.27 21.41 19.38
N LYS A 40 11.12 22.33 18.42
CA LYS A 40 10.83 23.75 18.69
C LYS A 40 9.34 24.04 18.88
N SER A 41 8.47 23.05 18.69
CA SER A 41 7.03 23.24 18.76
C SER A 41 6.52 23.20 20.20
N SER A 42 5.87 24.29 20.64
CA SER A 42 5.14 24.34 21.92
C SER A 42 3.66 23.95 21.77
N ASN A 43 3.26 23.36 20.63
CA ASN A 43 1.87 23.06 20.34
C ASN A 43 1.34 21.94 21.25
N ARG A 44 0.11 22.11 21.78
CA ARG A 44 -0.54 21.13 22.66
C ARG A 44 -1.63 20.31 21.97
N GLY A 45 -1.95 20.60 20.71
CA GLY A 45 -2.91 19.84 19.92
C GLY A 45 -2.42 18.41 19.69
N SER A 46 -3.33 17.44 19.73
CA SER A 46 -3.01 16.00 19.62
C SER A 46 -2.16 15.65 18.39
N SER A 47 -2.36 16.37 17.27
CA SER A 47 -1.60 16.14 16.03
C SER A 47 -0.16 16.68 16.08
N LEU A 48 0.05 17.83 16.73
CA LEU A 48 1.28 18.61 16.67
C LEU A 48 2.08 18.57 17.98
N LYS A 49 1.54 17.98 19.03
CA LYS A 49 2.25 17.79 20.29
C LYS A 49 3.48 16.90 20.08
N PRO A 50 4.70 17.38 20.35
CA PRO A 50 5.90 16.56 20.21
C PRO A 50 5.96 15.51 21.32
N HIS A 51 6.41 14.31 20.95
CA HIS A 51 6.66 13.17 21.84
C HIS A 51 8.11 12.73 21.66
N VAL A 52 9.00 13.30 22.47
CA VAL A 52 10.45 13.04 22.42
C VAL A 52 10.79 11.98 23.46
N THR A 53 11.53 10.95 23.06
CA THR A 53 11.99 9.88 23.96
C THR A 53 13.38 10.15 24.53
N GLY A 54 14.13 11.07 23.91
CA GLY A 54 15.52 11.39 24.27
C GLY A 54 16.54 10.61 23.45
N ASN A 55 16.12 9.64 22.64
CA ASN A 55 16.97 8.95 21.68
C ASN A 55 16.76 9.53 20.27
N LEU A 56 17.75 10.28 19.79
CA LEU A 56 17.70 10.98 18.51
C LEU A 56 17.40 10.05 17.33
N LEU A 57 18.04 8.89 17.25
CA LEU A 57 17.85 7.96 16.13
C LEU A 57 16.43 7.40 16.13
N HIS A 58 15.92 7.02 17.30
CA HIS A 58 14.55 6.53 17.45
C HIS A 58 13.53 7.60 17.08
N ASP A 59 13.72 8.82 17.59
CA ASP A 59 12.78 9.93 17.42
C ASP A 59 12.78 10.48 15.98
N TRP A 60 13.93 10.47 15.30
CA TRP A 60 14.00 10.78 13.86
C TRP A 60 13.37 9.67 13.00
N TRP A 61 13.64 8.40 13.33
CA TRP A 61 13.12 7.25 12.59
C TRP A 61 11.58 7.17 12.65
N PHE A 62 11.01 7.24 13.86
CA PHE A 62 9.57 7.13 14.09
C PHE A 62 8.82 8.46 14.11
N GLY A 63 9.54 9.59 14.19
CA GLY A 63 8.94 10.91 14.28
C GLY A 63 8.42 11.25 15.68
N ILE A 64 8.32 12.56 15.93
CA ILE A 64 7.89 13.11 17.24
C ILE A 64 6.52 13.77 17.20
N GLN A 65 6.02 14.16 16.02
CA GLN A 65 4.68 14.71 15.83
C GLN A 65 3.80 13.73 15.05
N LEU A 66 2.50 13.70 15.36
CA LEU A 66 1.57 12.77 14.72
C LEU A 66 1.33 13.18 13.27
N ASN A 67 0.68 14.31 13.00
CA ASN A 67 0.53 14.83 11.64
C ASN A 67 1.00 16.29 11.59
N PRO A 68 2.31 16.51 11.30
CA PRO A 68 2.82 17.86 11.07
C PRO A 68 2.19 18.46 9.82
N GLN A 69 2.00 19.78 9.85
CA GLN A 69 1.35 20.52 8.78
C GLN A 69 2.28 21.61 8.25
N PHE A 70 2.21 21.86 6.94
CA PHE A 70 2.89 22.97 6.29
C PHE A 70 1.89 23.72 5.41
N MET A 71 1.73 25.02 5.65
CA MET A 71 0.76 25.87 4.92
C MET A 71 -0.67 25.31 4.90
N GLY A 72 -1.10 24.67 5.98
CA GLY A 72 -2.44 24.05 6.09
C GLY A 72 -2.57 22.67 5.45
N ILE A 73 -1.50 22.13 4.86
CA ILE A 73 -1.48 20.78 4.27
C ILE A 73 -0.96 19.78 5.29
N ASP A 74 -1.68 18.66 5.47
CA ASP A 74 -1.23 17.51 6.25
C ASP A 74 -0.11 16.77 5.51
N LEU A 75 1.09 16.74 6.10
CA LEU A 75 2.27 16.20 5.42
C LEU A 75 2.25 14.67 5.29
N LYS A 76 1.62 13.94 6.21
CA LYS A 76 1.48 12.48 6.08
C LYS A 76 0.65 12.16 4.84
N PHE A 77 -0.51 12.80 4.75
CA PHE A 77 -1.43 12.57 3.65
C PHE A 77 -0.85 13.09 2.34
N PHE A 78 -0.10 14.19 2.36
CA PHE A 78 0.59 14.69 1.19
C PHE A 78 1.64 13.71 0.65
N PHE A 79 2.50 13.15 1.52
CA PHE A 79 3.57 12.26 1.07
C PHE A 79 3.04 10.94 0.50
N VAL A 80 2.03 10.32 1.11
CA VAL A 80 1.43 9.09 0.53
C VAL A 80 0.80 9.36 -0.85
N ARG A 81 0.16 10.52 -1.04
CA ARG A 81 -0.36 10.94 -2.36
C ARG A 81 0.76 11.13 -3.37
N ALA A 82 1.82 11.83 -2.97
CA ALA A 82 3.00 12.04 -3.80
C ALA A 82 3.67 10.71 -4.19
N GLY A 83 3.75 9.75 -3.27
CA GLY A 83 4.22 8.39 -3.53
C GLY A 83 3.38 7.65 -4.59
N MET A 84 2.07 7.64 -4.42
CA MET A 84 1.15 6.98 -5.37
C MET A 84 1.19 7.65 -6.76
N MET A 85 1.27 8.98 -6.83
CA MET A 85 1.47 9.69 -8.10
C MET A 85 2.85 9.41 -8.71
N GLY A 86 3.90 9.36 -7.88
CA GLY A 86 5.25 9.03 -8.32
C GLY A 86 5.33 7.65 -8.96
N TRP A 87 4.66 6.66 -8.35
CA TRP A 87 4.55 5.32 -8.92
C TRP A 87 3.85 5.33 -10.30
N LEU A 88 2.74 6.08 -10.42
CA LEU A 88 2.03 6.23 -11.69
C LEU A 88 2.93 6.87 -12.77
N PHE A 89 3.63 7.96 -12.45
CA PHE A 89 4.48 8.66 -13.41
C PHE A 89 5.69 7.83 -13.84
N ILE A 90 6.30 7.06 -12.93
CA ILE A 90 7.34 6.10 -13.30
C ILE A 90 6.78 5.07 -14.29
N ASN A 91 5.63 4.47 -13.98
CA ASN A 91 5.01 3.47 -14.84
C ASN A 91 4.65 4.03 -16.23
N LEU A 92 4.10 5.24 -16.31
CA LEU A 92 3.81 5.91 -17.58
C LEU A 92 5.10 6.19 -18.38
N SER A 93 6.17 6.61 -17.71
CA SER A 93 7.46 6.84 -18.35
C SER A 93 8.04 5.54 -18.93
N VAL A 94 7.99 4.46 -18.14
CA VAL A 94 8.37 3.10 -18.57
C VAL A 94 7.53 2.63 -19.77
N LEU A 95 6.22 2.89 -19.77
CA LEU A 95 5.35 2.53 -20.90
C LEU A 95 5.74 3.27 -22.17
N VAL A 96 5.94 4.60 -22.08
CA VAL A 96 6.36 5.41 -23.23
C VAL A 96 7.72 4.93 -23.75
N ARG A 97 8.66 4.63 -22.86
CA ARG A 97 9.96 4.06 -23.21
C ARG A 97 9.82 2.75 -23.99
N SER A 98 9.00 1.82 -23.51
CA SER A 98 8.75 0.54 -24.18
C SER A 98 8.12 0.70 -25.56
N ILE A 99 7.25 1.69 -25.75
CA ILE A 99 6.67 2.03 -27.06
C ILE A 99 7.75 2.57 -28.01
N GLN A 100 8.61 3.48 -27.54
CA GLN A 100 9.66 4.09 -28.36
C GLN A 100 10.73 3.07 -28.77
N ASP A 101 11.12 2.18 -27.86
CA ASP A 101 12.10 1.12 -28.13
C ASP A 101 11.52 -0.02 -28.97
N GLY A 102 10.21 0.00 -29.26
CA GLY A 102 9.52 -1.07 -30.01
C GLY A 102 9.42 -2.39 -29.24
N THR A 103 9.55 -2.36 -27.91
CA THR A 103 9.58 -3.53 -27.02
C THR A 103 8.25 -3.79 -26.30
N LEU A 104 7.17 -3.12 -26.71
CA LEU A 104 5.86 -3.24 -26.07
C LEU A 104 5.32 -4.67 -26.19
N SER A 105 5.41 -5.42 -25.10
CA SER A 105 4.95 -6.81 -24.99
C SER A 105 3.60 -6.92 -24.30
N GLN A 106 2.93 -8.07 -24.47
CA GLN A 106 1.71 -8.40 -23.73
C GLN A 106 1.92 -8.33 -22.20
N SER A 107 3.10 -8.74 -21.74
CA SER A 107 3.52 -8.69 -20.33
C SER A 107 3.57 -7.25 -19.80
N MET A 108 4.16 -6.33 -20.58
CA MET A 108 4.18 -4.89 -20.25
C MET A 108 2.76 -4.32 -20.17
N ILE A 109 1.90 -4.65 -21.13
CA ILE A 109 0.51 -4.16 -21.15
C ILE A 109 -0.27 -4.64 -19.92
N LEU A 110 -0.16 -5.92 -19.54
CA LEU A 110 -0.83 -6.47 -18.37
C LEU A 110 -0.36 -5.81 -17.07
N PHE A 111 0.96 -5.68 -16.88
CA PHE A 111 1.54 -4.99 -15.73
C PHE A 111 1.00 -3.56 -15.61
N GLN A 112 1.07 -2.79 -16.69
CA GLN A 112 0.62 -1.39 -16.73
C GLN A 112 -0.86 -1.27 -16.41
N LEU A 113 -1.70 -2.12 -16.99
CA LEU A 113 -3.14 -2.13 -16.74
C LEU A 113 -3.45 -2.37 -15.27
N PHE A 114 -2.84 -3.39 -14.66
CA PHE A 114 -3.10 -3.73 -13.26
C PHE A 114 -2.64 -2.64 -12.29
N CYS A 115 -1.45 -2.07 -12.50
CA CYS A 115 -0.96 -0.99 -11.66
C CYS A 115 -1.82 0.28 -11.80
N VAL A 116 -2.19 0.68 -13.01
CA VAL A 116 -3.05 1.85 -13.23
C VAL A 116 -4.42 1.65 -12.57
N LEU A 117 -5.04 0.48 -12.74
CA LEU A 117 -6.32 0.18 -12.08
C LEU A 117 -6.21 0.26 -10.55
N TYR A 118 -5.14 -0.28 -9.96
CA TYR A 118 -4.90 -0.22 -8.52
C TYR A 118 -4.72 1.23 -8.03
N ILE A 119 -3.92 2.04 -8.73
CA ILE A 119 -3.67 3.44 -8.37
C ILE A 119 -4.93 4.28 -8.51
N LEU A 120 -5.73 4.07 -9.56
CA LEU A 120 -7.00 4.77 -9.73
C LEU A 120 -8.00 4.39 -8.63
N ASP A 121 -8.06 3.10 -8.27
CA ASP A 121 -8.91 2.62 -7.17
C ASP A 121 -8.50 3.20 -5.81
N TYR A 122 -7.20 3.46 -5.60
CA TYR A 122 -6.69 4.22 -4.45
C TYR A 122 -7.25 5.64 -4.44
N PHE A 123 -7.08 6.41 -5.52
CA PHE A 123 -7.52 7.82 -5.55
C PHE A 123 -9.05 7.97 -5.52
N PHE A 124 -9.78 7.02 -6.10
CA PHE A 124 -11.24 7.01 -6.01
C PHE A 124 -11.74 6.79 -4.57
N HIS A 125 -10.98 6.04 -3.76
CA HIS A 125 -11.33 5.72 -2.38
C HIS A 125 -10.37 6.36 -1.36
N GLU A 126 -9.77 7.49 -1.71
CA GLU A 126 -8.72 8.16 -0.94
C GLU A 126 -9.19 8.50 0.49
N GLU A 127 -10.49 8.79 0.66
CA GLU A 127 -11.13 9.02 1.96
C GLU A 127 -10.82 7.89 2.96
N TYR A 128 -10.75 6.64 2.51
CA TYR A 128 -10.52 5.50 3.41
C TYR A 128 -9.11 5.50 4.01
N MET A 129 -8.14 6.15 3.34
CA MET A 129 -6.76 6.26 3.83
C MET A 129 -6.68 7.08 5.12
N THR A 130 -7.59 8.03 5.33
CA THR A 130 -7.64 8.85 6.55
C THR A 130 -7.88 8.04 7.83
N SER A 131 -8.43 6.83 7.69
CA SER A 131 -8.71 5.92 8.80
C SER A 131 -7.62 4.87 9.03
N THR A 132 -6.54 4.92 8.25
CA THR A 132 -5.42 3.96 8.37
C THR A 132 -4.57 4.27 9.59
N TRP A 133 -3.92 3.23 10.11
CA TRP A 133 -3.07 3.31 11.30
C TRP A 133 -1.95 4.34 11.16
N ASP A 134 -1.35 4.40 9.97
CA ASP A 134 -0.23 5.29 9.63
C ASP A 134 -0.64 6.77 9.77
N ILE A 135 -1.89 7.09 9.41
CA ILE A 135 -2.46 8.44 9.60
C ILE A 135 -2.86 8.69 11.06
N ILE A 136 -3.61 7.78 11.68
CA ILE A 136 -4.26 8.07 12.97
C ILE A 136 -3.36 7.88 14.20
N ALA A 137 -2.27 7.11 14.08
CA ALA A 137 -1.53 6.67 15.26
C ALA A 137 0.00 6.60 15.12
N GLU A 138 0.56 6.35 13.93
CA GLU A 138 2.01 6.45 13.75
C GLU A 138 2.44 7.91 13.61
N ARG A 139 3.61 8.29 14.11
CA ARG A 139 4.13 9.66 13.97
C ARG A 139 4.89 9.80 12.66
N LEU A 140 4.96 11.02 12.11
CA LEU A 140 5.66 11.25 10.84
C LEU A 140 7.16 11.36 11.08
N GLY A 141 7.88 10.27 10.83
CA GLY A 141 9.34 10.19 10.86
C GLY A 141 9.94 9.69 9.55
N PHE A 142 11.25 9.44 9.54
CA PHE A 142 11.96 8.95 8.36
C PHE A 142 11.36 7.67 7.80
N MET A 143 10.93 6.73 8.65
CA MET A 143 10.34 5.46 8.20
C MET A 143 9.14 5.66 7.27
N LEU A 144 8.22 6.56 7.63
CA LEU A 144 7.02 6.82 6.82
C LEU A 144 7.35 7.64 5.57
N VAL A 145 8.15 8.70 5.70
CA VAL A 145 8.52 9.53 4.53
C VAL A 145 9.31 8.73 3.50
N PHE A 146 10.26 7.90 3.94
CA PHE A 146 11.00 6.99 3.06
C PHE A 146 10.06 5.94 2.44
N GLY A 147 9.15 5.37 3.23
CA GLY A 147 8.12 4.46 2.73
C GLY A 147 7.29 5.07 1.61
N ASP A 148 6.79 6.28 1.83
CA ASP A 148 5.90 6.97 0.91
C ASP A 148 6.62 7.45 -0.35
N LEU A 149 7.76 8.13 -0.22
CA LEU A 149 8.42 8.80 -1.33
C LEU A 149 9.43 7.94 -2.08
N VAL A 150 10.07 6.98 -1.41
CA VAL A 150 11.11 6.14 -2.00
C VAL A 150 10.62 4.72 -2.20
N TRP A 151 10.07 4.11 -1.17
CA TRP A 151 9.72 2.69 -1.24
C TRP A 151 8.59 2.44 -2.24
N ILE A 152 7.46 3.14 -2.11
CA ILE A 152 6.31 2.95 -3.02
C ILE A 152 6.70 3.16 -4.49
N PRO A 153 7.25 4.31 -4.92
CA PRO A 153 7.45 4.56 -6.34
C PRO A 153 8.50 3.64 -6.97
N PHE A 154 9.61 3.39 -6.28
CA PHE A 154 10.76 2.72 -6.87
C PHE A 154 10.76 1.21 -6.66
N THR A 155 10.13 0.68 -5.60
CA THR A 155 10.03 -0.77 -5.41
C THR A 155 8.81 -1.37 -6.13
N PHE A 156 7.69 -0.63 -6.20
CA PHE A 156 6.47 -1.16 -6.84
C PHE A 156 6.52 -1.01 -8.37
N SER A 157 7.53 -0.33 -8.91
CA SER A 157 7.79 -0.21 -10.35
C SER A 157 8.87 -1.17 -10.87
N ILE A 158 9.51 -1.97 -10.02
CA ILE A 158 10.60 -2.91 -10.40
C ILE A 158 10.20 -3.79 -11.58
N GLN A 159 8.95 -4.24 -11.62
CA GLN A 159 8.39 -5.08 -12.67
C GLN A 159 8.40 -4.37 -14.04
N GLY A 160 8.07 -3.08 -14.07
CA GLY A 160 8.14 -2.26 -15.28
C GLY A 160 9.57 -2.12 -15.80
N TRP A 161 10.52 -1.81 -14.90
CA TRP A 161 11.93 -1.73 -15.26
C TRP A 161 12.50 -3.07 -15.73
N TRP A 162 12.09 -4.17 -15.10
CA TRP A 162 12.46 -5.52 -15.52
C TRP A 162 11.98 -5.83 -16.95
N LEU A 163 10.73 -5.49 -17.27
CA LEU A 163 10.13 -5.74 -18.57
C LEU A 163 10.70 -4.85 -19.70
N LEU A 164 11.36 -3.74 -19.39
CA LEU A 164 12.11 -2.98 -20.39
C LEU A 164 13.35 -3.72 -20.90
N SER A 165 14.03 -4.44 -19.99
CA SER A 165 15.29 -5.12 -20.30
C SER A 165 15.13 -6.61 -20.63
N ASN A 166 13.94 -7.17 -20.41
CA ASN A 166 13.69 -8.61 -20.56
C ASN A 166 12.44 -8.84 -21.39
N ASN A 167 12.59 -9.60 -22.49
CA ASN A 167 11.44 -10.08 -23.25
C ASN A 167 10.85 -11.32 -22.55
N VAL A 168 9.59 -11.22 -22.14
CA VAL A 168 8.87 -12.30 -21.45
C VAL A 168 7.67 -12.69 -22.28
N GLU A 169 7.70 -13.90 -22.83
CA GLU A 169 6.58 -14.49 -23.55
C GLU A 169 5.68 -15.27 -22.57
N LEU A 170 4.42 -14.87 -22.51
CA LEU A 170 3.42 -15.53 -21.67
C LEU A 170 2.48 -16.36 -22.54
N GLY A 171 2.34 -17.65 -22.22
CA GLY A 171 1.29 -18.47 -22.81
C GLY A 171 -0.10 -17.98 -22.38
N THR A 172 -1.12 -18.27 -23.19
CA THR A 172 -2.52 -17.86 -22.92
C THR A 172 -3.00 -18.29 -21.53
N ALA A 173 -2.63 -19.50 -21.08
CA ALA A 173 -2.99 -19.98 -19.75
C ALA A 173 -2.41 -19.10 -18.63
N ALA A 174 -1.15 -18.65 -18.76
CA ALA A 174 -0.51 -17.78 -17.77
C ALA A 174 -1.19 -16.40 -17.72
N VAL A 175 -1.57 -15.86 -18.87
CA VAL A 175 -2.32 -14.60 -18.98
C VAL A 175 -3.68 -14.71 -18.30
N VAL A 176 -4.44 -15.77 -18.59
CA VAL A 176 -5.75 -16.02 -17.96
C VAL A 176 -5.60 -16.17 -16.45
N ALA A 177 -4.63 -16.97 -15.98
CA ALA A 177 -4.36 -17.15 -14.56
C ALA A 177 -3.99 -15.83 -13.86
N ASN A 178 -3.21 -14.97 -14.52
CA ASN A 178 -2.82 -13.68 -13.98
C ASN A 178 -4.02 -12.72 -13.86
N CYS A 179 -4.86 -12.62 -14.92
CA CYS A 179 -6.10 -11.85 -14.87
C CYS A 179 -7.04 -12.33 -13.76
N LEU A 180 -7.20 -13.64 -13.59
CA LEU A 180 -7.99 -14.21 -12.50
C LEU A 180 -7.39 -13.87 -11.13
N THR A 181 -6.07 -13.92 -10.99
CA THR A 181 -5.37 -13.54 -9.76
C THR A 181 -5.65 -12.07 -9.40
N PHE A 182 -5.53 -11.15 -10.36
CA PHE A 182 -5.85 -9.74 -10.16
C PHE A 182 -7.33 -9.54 -9.79
N LEU A 183 -8.26 -10.15 -10.53
CA LEU A 183 -9.70 -9.98 -10.30
C LEU A 183 -10.13 -10.53 -8.93
N ILE A 184 -9.66 -11.72 -8.56
CA ILE A 184 -9.94 -12.31 -7.25
C ILE A 184 -9.33 -11.44 -6.15
N GLY A 185 -8.07 -11.02 -6.30
CA GLY A 185 -7.40 -10.12 -5.37
C GLY A 185 -8.19 -8.83 -5.15
N TYR A 186 -8.61 -8.19 -6.24
CA TYR A 186 -9.41 -6.97 -6.22
C TYR A 186 -10.76 -7.18 -5.51
N MET A 187 -11.51 -8.23 -5.88
CA MET A 187 -12.81 -8.54 -5.29
C MET A 187 -12.70 -8.79 -3.78
N VAL A 188 -11.67 -9.52 -3.34
CA VAL A 188 -11.44 -9.80 -1.92
C VAL A 188 -11.00 -8.55 -1.18
N PHE A 189 -10.02 -7.81 -1.70
CA PHE A 189 -9.48 -6.60 -1.07
C PHE A 189 -10.57 -5.52 -0.90
N ARG A 190 -11.23 -5.16 -2.01
CA ARG A 190 -12.23 -4.09 -2.04
C ARG A 190 -13.52 -4.56 -1.36
N GLY A 191 -13.92 -5.81 -1.59
CA GLY A 191 -15.10 -6.40 -0.98
C GLY A 191 -15.01 -6.47 0.55
N ALA A 192 -13.88 -6.91 1.11
CA ALA A 192 -13.67 -6.96 2.55
C ALA A 192 -13.71 -5.56 3.18
N ASN A 193 -13.01 -4.59 2.59
CA ASN A 193 -13.02 -3.21 3.08
C ASN A 193 -14.39 -2.56 2.98
N LYS A 194 -15.12 -2.74 1.86
CA LYS A 194 -16.49 -2.25 1.69
C LYS A 194 -17.43 -2.86 2.73
N GLN A 195 -17.36 -4.16 2.99
CA GLN A 195 -18.15 -4.82 4.03
C GLN A 195 -17.88 -4.23 5.41
N LYS A 196 -16.62 -4.02 5.77
CA LYS A 196 -16.24 -3.38 7.04
C LYS A 196 -16.84 -1.98 7.18
N HIS A 197 -16.78 -1.19 6.10
CA HIS A 197 -17.33 0.17 6.08
C HIS A 197 -18.84 0.19 6.23
N VAL A 198 -19.55 -0.61 5.44
CA VAL A 198 -21.02 -0.74 5.51
C VAL A 198 -21.45 -1.18 6.90
N PHE A 199 -20.78 -2.17 7.48
CA PHE A 199 -21.06 -2.65 8.84
C PHE A 199 -20.86 -1.56 9.90
N LYS A 200 -19.77 -0.77 9.81
CA LYS A 200 -19.54 0.35 10.74
C LYS A 200 -20.60 1.44 10.65
N LYS A 201 -21.15 1.69 9.46
CA LYS A 201 -22.24 2.67 9.26
C LYS A 201 -23.60 2.13 9.69
N ASN A 202 -23.90 0.88 9.38
CA ASN A 202 -25.15 0.22 9.72
C ASN A 202 -24.89 -1.25 10.13
N PRO A 203 -24.77 -1.54 11.43
CA PRO A 203 -24.52 -2.90 11.91
C PRO A 203 -25.61 -3.93 11.58
N LYS A 204 -26.82 -3.48 11.19
CA LYS A 204 -27.95 -4.34 10.81
C LYS A 204 -28.00 -4.62 9.29
N ALA A 205 -27.12 -4.00 8.50
CA ALA A 205 -27.10 -4.22 7.06
C ALA A 205 -26.81 -5.69 6.73
N PRO A 206 -27.49 -6.28 5.74
CA PRO A 206 -27.24 -7.66 5.34
C PRO A 206 -25.85 -7.82 4.71
N ILE A 207 -25.19 -8.94 5.01
CA ILE A 207 -23.89 -9.32 4.46
C ILE A 207 -24.10 -10.55 3.57
N TRP A 208 -23.88 -10.36 2.27
CA TRP A 208 -24.18 -11.38 1.24
C TRP A 208 -25.61 -11.94 1.33
N GLY A 209 -26.59 -11.03 1.48
CA GLY A 209 -28.01 -11.37 1.51
C GLY A 209 -28.52 -11.99 2.81
N ARG A 210 -27.65 -12.18 3.81
CA ARG A 210 -28.02 -12.75 5.12
C ARG A 210 -27.83 -11.71 6.24
N PRO A 211 -28.55 -11.82 7.38
CA PRO A 211 -28.29 -10.99 8.54
C PRO A 211 -26.82 -11.07 8.98
N ALA A 212 -26.22 -9.92 9.33
CA ALA A 212 -24.84 -9.88 9.77
C ALA A 212 -24.66 -10.66 11.08
N ARG A 213 -23.68 -11.57 11.11
CA ARG A 213 -23.27 -12.23 12.35
C ARG A 213 -22.29 -11.32 13.07
N VAL A 214 -22.59 -10.94 14.31
CA VAL A 214 -21.79 -9.98 15.08
C VAL A 214 -21.46 -10.55 16.45
N ILE A 215 -20.19 -10.46 16.85
CA ILE A 215 -19.70 -10.90 18.16
C ILE A 215 -19.56 -9.71 19.09
N GLY A 216 -20.14 -9.83 20.29
CA GLY A 216 -20.19 -8.77 21.30
C GLY A 216 -20.78 -7.44 20.80
N GLY A 217 -21.64 -7.47 19.78
CA GLY A 217 -22.23 -6.29 19.14
C GLY A 217 -21.24 -5.36 18.42
N LYS A 218 -19.96 -5.77 18.27
CA LYS A 218 -18.87 -4.90 17.80
C LYS A 218 -18.08 -5.48 16.63
N LEU A 219 -17.93 -6.80 16.54
CA LEU A 219 -17.05 -7.45 15.57
C LEU A 219 -17.85 -8.23 14.54
N LEU A 220 -17.65 -7.93 13.26
CA LEU A 220 -18.30 -8.61 12.15
C LEU A 220 -17.68 -10.00 11.95
N ALA A 221 -18.49 -11.06 12.02
CA ALA A 221 -18.09 -12.46 11.86
C ALA A 221 -18.85 -13.15 10.71
N SER A 222 -19.16 -12.41 9.65
CA SER A 222 -19.82 -12.89 8.43
C SER A 222 -19.22 -12.23 7.19
N GLY A 223 -19.44 -12.81 6.00
CA GLY A 223 -18.80 -12.35 4.77
C GLY A 223 -17.30 -12.65 4.77
N TYR A 224 -16.49 -11.75 4.22
CA TYR A 224 -15.03 -11.90 4.20
C TYR A 224 -14.45 -12.03 5.62
N TRP A 225 -14.95 -11.22 6.55
CA TRP A 225 -14.51 -11.22 7.96
C TRP A 225 -14.95 -12.46 8.74
N GLY A 226 -15.87 -13.26 8.19
CA GLY A 226 -16.21 -14.58 8.72
C GLY A 226 -15.31 -15.71 8.21
N ILE A 227 -14.55 -15.47 7.13
CA ILE A 227 -13.68 -16.47 6.50
C ILE A 227 -12.27 -16.40 7.11
N ALA A 228 -11.67 -15.21 7.14
CA ALA A 228 -10.43 -14.95 7.85
C ALA A 228 -10.44 -13.53 8.42
N ARG A 229 -9.72 -13.35 9.54
CA ARG A 229 -9.72 -12.08 10.28
C ARG A 229 -9.10 -10.93 9.48
N HIS A 230 -8.24 -11.24 8.53
CA HIS A 230 -7.58 -10.30 7.63
C HIS A 230 -7.68 -10.73 6.15
N CYS A 231 -8.87 -11.12 5.67
CA CYS A 231 -9.09 -11.43 4.25
C CYS A 231 -8.68 -10.29 3.31
N ASN A 232 -8.79 -9.04 3.73
CA ASN A 232 -8.32 -7.90 2.94
C ASN A 232 -6.81 -7.97 2.66
N TYR A 233 -6.01 -8.52 3.57
CA TYR A 233 -4.57 -8.71 3.35
C TYR A 233 -4.28 -9.81 2.33
N LEU A 234 -5.11 -10.87 2.29
CA LEU A 234 -5.02 -11.87 1.22
C LEU A 234 -5.31 -11.24 -0.14
N GLY A 235 -6.35 -10.41 -0.23
CA GLY A 235 -6.67 -9.67 -1.46
C GLY A 235 -5.52 -8.78 -1.93
N ASP A 236 -4.88 -8.06 -0.99
CA ASP A 236 -3.72 -7.20 -1.25
C ASP A 236 -2.51 -8.00 -1.75
N LEU A 237 -2.24 -9.18 -1.15
CA LEU A 237 -1.17 -10.08 -1.60
C LEU A 237 -1.40 -10.62 -3.01
N LEU A 238 -2.64 -10.96 -3.36
CA LEU A 238 -2.99 -11.42 -4.71
C LEU A 238 -2.81 -10.30 -5.74
N LEU A 239 -3.18 -9.06 -5.39
CA LEU A 239 -2.94 -7.89 -6.24
C LEU A 239 -1.44 -7.68 -6.45
N ALA A 240 -0.65 -7.65 -5.37
CA ALA A 240 0.80 -7.50 -5.46
C ALA A 240 1.47 -8.61 -6.29
N LEU A 241 1.00 -9.85 -6.13
CA LEU A 241 1.47 -10.99 -6.93
C LEU A 241 1.14 -10.80 -8.41
N SER A 242 -0.09 -10.34 -8.74
CA SER A 242 -0.51 -10.13 -10.13
C SER A 242 0.31 -9.07 -10.88
N PHE A 243 0.96 -8.14 -10.17
CA PHE A 243 1.88 -7.18 -10.79
C PHE A 243 3.18 -7.85 -11.22
N SER A 244 3.62 -8.90 -10.51
CA SER A 244 4.89 -9.61 -10.75
C SER A 244 4.75 -10.80 -11.71
N LEU A 245 3.58 -11.43 -11.78
CA LEU A 245 3.33 -12.56 -12.69
C LEU A 245 3.62 -12.27 -14.18
N PRO A 246 3.39 -11.05 -14.73
CA PRO A 246 3.78 -10.73 -16.09
C PRO A 246 5.29 -10.87 -16.36
N CYS A 247 6.13 -10.80 -15.33
CA CYS A 247 7.58 -10.88 -15.46
C CYS A 247 8.12 -12.32 -15.61
N GLY A 248 7.24 -13.34 -15.62
CA GLY A 248 7.65 -14.74 -15.70
C GLY A 248 8.31 -15.22 -14.41
N ILE A 249 9.05 -16.33 -14.47
CA ILE A 249 9.67 -16.98 -13.28
C ILE A 249 11.20 -17.07 -13.37
N SER A 250 11.81 -16.39 -14.33
CA SER A 250 13.26 -16.45 -14.58
C SER A 250 14.09 -15.77 -13.50
N SER A 251 13.50 -14.85 -12.73
CA SER A 251 14.20 -14.08 -11.70
C SER A 251 13.29 -13.83 -10.49
N PRO A 252 13.85 -13.85 -9.26
CA PRO A 252 13.12 -13.45 -8.06
C PRO A 252 12.96 -11.94 -7.92
N VAL A 253 13.70 -11.13 -8.69
CA VAL A 253 13.73 -9.66 -8.56
C VAL A 253 12.34 -9.03 -8.69
N PRO A 254 11.52 -9.36 -9.71
CA PRO A 254 10.15 -8.83 -9.82
C PRO A 254 9.24 -9.25 -8.67
N TYR A 255 9.55 -10.34 -7.97
CA TYR A 255 8.76 -10.86 -6.84
C TYR A 255 9.18 -10.26 -5.50
N PHE A 256 10.17 -9.37 -5.48
CA PHE A 256 10.58 -8.68 -4.26
C PHE A 256 9.40 -7.97 -3.58
N TYR A 257 8.57 -7.26 -4.34
CA TYR A 257 7.40 -6.55 -3.79
C TYR A 257 6.39 -7.47 -3.07
N PRO A 258 5.81 -8.51 -3.71
CA PRO A 258 4.87 -9.39 -3.02
C PRO A 258 5.51 -10.15 -1.84
N ILE A 259 6.79 -10.52 -1.92
CA ILE A 259 7.52 -11.15 -0.81
C ILE A 259 7.66 -10.19 0.37
N TYR A 260 8.09 -8.95 0.11
CA TYR A 260 8.17 -7.90 1.12
C TYR A 260 6.79 -7.63 1.75
N LEU A 261 5.75 -7.51 0.93
CA LEU A 261 4.39 -7.25 1.40
C LEU A 261 3.88 -8.38 2.30
N LEU A 262 4.18 -9.64 1.98
CA LEU A 262 3.85 -10.78 2.84
C LEU A 262 4.48 -10.64 4.22
N ILE A 263 5.78 -10.34 4.30
CA ILE A 263 6.48 -10.15 5.57
C ILE A 263 5.87 -8.98 6.36
N LEU A 264 5.58 -7.87 5.68
CA LEU A 264 4.96 -6.69 6.29
C LEU A 264 3.58 -7.01 6.84
N LEU A 265 2.73 -7.69 6.06
CA LEU A 265 1.35 -8.01 6.45
C LEU A 265 1.30 -9.04 7.59
N ILE A 266 2.21 -10.01 7.64
CA ILE A 266 2.33 -10.93 8.78
C ILE A 266 2.68 -10.16 10.06
N ARG A 267 3.65 -9.24 10.00
CA ARG A 267 4.01 -8.42 11.17
C ARG A 267 2.87 -7.47 11.56
N ARG A 268 2.18 -6.90 10.58
CA ARG A 268 1.04 -6.01 10.78
C ARG A 268 -0.13 -6.73 11.44
N GLU A 269 -0.51 -7.89 10.92
CA GLU A 269 -1.56 -8.74 11.48
C GLU A 269 -1.28 -9.07 12.95
N ARG A 270 -0.05 -9.48 13.30
CA ARG A 270 0.31 -9.79 14.70
C ARG A 270 0.16 -8.58 15.63
N ARG A 271 0.52 -7.37 15.17
CA ARG A 271 0.33 -6.15 15.95
C ARG A 271 -1.16 -5.83 16.13
N ASP A 272 -1.95 -5.99 15.07
CA ASP A 272 -3.39 -5.74 15.11
C ASP A 272 -4.13 -6.76 15.99
N GLU A 273 -3.72 -8.03 15.98
CA GLU A 273 -4.20 -9.08 16.88
C GLU A 273 -3.96 -8.74 18.35
N ALA A 274 -2.73 -8.35 18.71
CA ALA A 274 -2.38 -7.98 20.09
C ALA A 274 -3.25 -6.81 20.58
N ARG A 275 -3.40 -5.77 19.76
CA ARG A 275 -4.25 -4.61 20.07
C ARG A 275 -5.73 -4.97 20.19
N CYS A 276 -6.25 -5.82 19.30
CA CYS A 276 -7.63 -6.25 19.35
C CYS A 276 -7.90 -7.13 20.59
N ALA A 277 -6.94 -7.97 20.98
CA ALA A 277 -7.01 -8.75 22.21
C ALA A 277 -7.05 -7.85 23.46
N GLU A 278 -6.19 -6.83 23.53
CA GLU A 278 -6.20 -5.86 24.64
C GLU A 278 -7.51 -5.05 24.69
N LYS A 279 -8.00 -4.62 23.53
CA LYS A 279 -9.19 -3.76 23.42
C LYS A 279 -10.50 -4.50 23.67
N TYR A 280 -10.67 -5.69 23.09
CA TYR A 280 -11.95 -6.42 23.10
C TYR A 280 -11.97 -7.61 24.08
N LYS A 281 -10.82 -8.01 24.64
CA LYS A 281 -10.72 -9.05 25.68
C LYS A 281 -11.46 -10.33 25.29
N GLU A 282 -12.41 -10.80 26.12
CA GLU A 282 -13.19 -12.02 25.88
C GLU A 282 -13.95 -12.03 24.55
N ILE A 283 -14.43 -10.86 24.08
CA ILE A 283 -15.10 -10.73 22.79
C ILE A 283 -14.14 -11.09 21.64
N TRP A 284 -12.84 -10.75 21.78
CA TRP A 284 -11.82 -11.14 20.81
C TRP A 284 -11.54 -12.64 20.84
N ALA A 285 -11.50 -13.23 22.03
CA ALA A 285 -11.29 -14.66 22.20
C ALA A 285 -12.42 -15.47 21.55
N GLU A 286 -13.67 -15.04 21.73
CA GLU A 286 -14.83 -15.63 21.05
C GLU A 286 -14.74 -15.46 19.52
N TYR A 287 -14.41 -14.27 19.03
CA TYR A 287 -14.25 -14.00 17.61
C TYR A 287 -13.17 -14.90 16.97
N ARG A 288 -12.03 -15.06 17.63
CA ARG A 288 -10.94 -15.96 17.20
C ARG A 288 -11.35 -17.42 17.15
N ARG A 289 -12.21 -17.88 18.06
CA ARG A 289 -12.72 -19.27 18.03
C ARG A 289 -13.60 -19.50 16.79
N LEU A 290 -14.39 -18.51 16.40
CA LEU A 290 -15.27 -18.59 15.24
C LEU A 290 -14.56 -18.42 13.91
N VAL A 291 -13.58 -17.52 13.87
CA VAL A 291 -12.80 -17.21 12.66
C VAL A 291 -11.34 -17.49 12.98
N PRO A 292 -10.87 -18.75 12.94
CA PRO A 292 -9.53 -19.12 13.42
C PRO A 292 -8.40 -18.63 12.50
N TRP A 293 -8.69 -18.47 11.21
CA TRP A 293 -7.71 -18.11 10.19
C TRP A 293 -7.38 -16.62 10.21
N ARG A 294 -6.09 -16.31 10.05
CA ARG A 294 -5.56 -14.94 10.07
C ARG A 294 -5.68 -14.30 8.71
N ILE A 295 -4.93 -14.81 7.73
CA ILE A 295 -4.84 -14.23 6.38
C ILE A 295 -5.28 -15.27 5.34
N LEU A 296 -4.68 -16.45 5.35
CA LEU A 296 -4.92 -17.49 4.36
C LEU A 296 -5.86 -18.55 4.96
N PRO A 297 -7.14 -18.59 4.53
CA PRO A 297 -8.10 -19.54 5.08
C PRO A 297 -7.59 -20.97 4.95
N TYR A 298 -7.81 -21.77 5.99
CA TYR A 298 -7.39 -23.18 6.08
C TYR A 298 -5.87 -23.43 6.14
N VAL A 299 -5.04 -22.40 6.23
CA VAL A 299 -3.58 -22.53 6.30
C VAL A 299 -2.98 -21.70 7.45
N TYR A 300 -3.31 -20.39 7.52
CA TYR A 300 -2.75 -19.43 8.48
C TYR A 300 -3.79 -18.40 8.93
#